data_AF-A0A1I6SWB1-F1
#
_entry.id   AF-A0A1I6SWB1-F1
#
_cell.length_a   1.000
_cell.length_b   1.000
_cell.length_c   1.000
_cell.angle_alpha   90.00
_cell.angle_beta   90.00
_cell.angle_gamma   90.00
#
_symmetry.space_group_name_H-M   'P 1'
#
loop_
_entity.id
_entity.type
_entity.pdbx_description
1 polymer ?
#
loop_
_entity_poly.entity_id
_entity_poly.type
_entity_poly.pdbx_seq_one_letter_code
_entity_poly.pdbx_strand_id
1 'polypeptide(L)'
;MMRLEKKEIWFISVILMLIIALMMMLINIWSSEQQKAAEEQNLPVEQTEEGSGMVLESVEEQEKQEGGAGDPNSDANLKSVNPYFPEDLPFPIEKTEGVLGDQFPLDKMSVKRISIMVSLDNGVRGYTVSPQSYRTLVQGLTSLNLSTAKTEIDASALASDVYIRFNLDNQMYSIKYNLDTNTVELNGQYFYASRNLMSYLHLFCRPNTLLGMLGEMRGMDVSAEDTPAPQEDGSLVYDQERFKIQEKNFTEWSRYISSSADYKEAYYYYSVGDDSIKTVRIHEEAGILSTPSTILFTKNNVSSTDGISIGMSEKEVHSLLGSPNLMLGNKWIYTMEDNRRFNLYFAEENLRYITLTSQ
;
A
#
# COMPACT_ATOMS: atom_id res chain seq x y z
N MET A 1 -18.75 55.69 -20.24
CA MET A 1 -19.64 54.53 -19.93
C MET A 1 -20.53 54.33 -21.15
N MET A 2 -20.13 53.46 -22.08
CA MET A 2 -20.83 53.26 -23.35
C MET A 2 -22.02 52.33 -23.11
N ARG A 3 -23.25 52.84 -23.25
CA ARG A 3 -24.47 52.02 -23.18
C ARG A 3 -24.60 51.28 -24.51
N LEU A 4 -24.29 49.98 -24.51
CA LEU A 4 -24.62 49.11 -25.64
C LEU A 4 -26.13 49.08 -25.84
N GLU A 5 -26.57 49.26 -27.08
CA GLU A 5 -27.98 49.22 -27.42
C GLU A 5 -28.50 47.77 -27.33
N LYS A 6 -29.80 47.57 -27.01
CA LYS A 6 -30.41 46.23 -26.86
C LYS A 6 -30.15 45.29 -28.05
N LYS A 7 -29.95 45.84 -29.25
CA LYS A 7 -29.63 45.07 -30.46
C LYS A 7 -28.20 44.50 -30.44
N GLU A 8 -27.24 45.21 -29.86
CA GLU A 8 -25.85 44.78 -29.75
C GLU A 8 -25.70 43.67 -28.70
N ILE A 9 -26.44 43.76 -27.59
CA ILE A 9 -26.48 42.72 -26.54
C ILE A 9 -27.08 41.42 -27.10
N TRP A 10 -28.13 41.53 -27.91
CA TRP A 10 -28.74 40.36 -28.57
C TRP A 10 -27.77 39.70 -29.56
N PHE A 11 -27.07 40.50 -30.36
CA PHE A 11 -26.09 40.00 -31.32
C PHE A 11 -24.90 39.29 -30.64
N ILE A 12 -24.37 39.87 -29.56
CA ILE A 12 -23.29 39.25 -28.76
C ILE A 12 -23.76 37.92 -28.14
N SER A 13 -25.01 37.85 -27.65
CA SER A 13 -25.57 36.63 -27.06
C SER A 13 -25.70 35.49 -28.09
N VAL A 14 -26.08 35.82 -29.32
CA VAL A 14 -26.17 34.83 -30.42
C VAL A 14 -24.78 34.31 -30.80
N ILE A 15 -23.78 35.19 -30.89
CA ILE A 15 -22.39 34.79 -31.17
C ILE A 15 -21.85 33.89 -30.05
N LEU A 16 -22.10 34.25 -28.79
CA LEU A 16 -21.64 33.46 -27.65
C LEU A 16 -22.25 32.05 -27.65
N MET A 17 -23.55 31.91 -27.96
CA MET A 17 -24.19 30.61 -28.08
C MET A 17 -23.61 29.77 -29.23
N LEU A 18 -23.28 30.38 -30.36
CA LEU A 18 -22.63 29.69 -31.47
C LEU A 18 -21.23 29.18 -31.08
N ILE A 19 -20.45 29.97 -30.36
CA ILE A 19 -19.11 29.57 -29.87
C ILE A 19 -19.23 28.38 -28.91
N ILE A 20 -20.18 28.42 -27.97
CA ILE A 20 -20.41 27.33 -27.02
C ILE A 20 -20.82 26.04 -27.74
N ALA A 21 -21.71 26.13 -28.74
CA ALA A 21 -22.13 24.98 -29.54
C ALA A 21 -20.94 24.36 -30.31
N LEU A 22 -20.06 25.21 -30.85
CA LEU A 22 -18.87 24.77 -31.59
C LEU A 22 -17.83 24.11 -30.67
N MET A 23 -17.65 24.64 -29.46
CA MET A 23 -16.82 23.99 -28.42
C MET A 23 -17.37 22.62 -28.00
N MET A 24 -18.67 22.49 -27.78
CA MET A 24 -19.27 21.19 -27.44
C MET A 24 -19.12 20.17 -28.57
N MET A 25 -19.22 20.60 -29.83
CA MET A 25 -18.99 19.73 -30.98
C MET A 25 -17.53 19.27 -31.07
N LEU A 26 -16.56 20.16 -30.81
CA LEU A 26 -15.13 19.81 -30.76
C LEU A 26 -14.80 18.86 -29.61
N ILE A 27 -15.41 19.04 -28.42
CA ILE A 27 -15.26 18.13 -27.28
C ILE A 27 -15.80 16.74 -27.63
N ASN A 28 -16.96 16.66 -28.28
CA ASN A 28 -17.52 15.37 -28.72
C ASN A 28 -16.67 14.67 -29.77
N ILE A 29 -16.08 15.41 -30.73
CA ILE A 29 -15.17 14.84 -31.73
C ILE A 29 -13.91 14.31 -31.06
N TRP A 30 -13.31 15.10 -30.17
CA TRP A 30 -12.11 14.68 -29.42
C TRP A 30 -12.39 13.48 -28.50
N SER A 31 -13.55 13.45 -27.83
CA SER A 31 -13.99 12.29 -27.03
C SER A 31 -14.20 11.04 -27.88
N SER A 32 -14.73 11.18 -29.09
CA SER A 32 -14.89 10.07 -30.05
C SER A 32 -13.54 9.53 -30.53
N GLU A 33 -12.57 10.40 -30.79
CA GLU A 33 -11.21 9.99 -31.17
C GLU A 33 -10.48 9.30 -30.03
N GLN A 34 -10.66 9.75 -28.78
CA GLN A 34 -10.15 9.06 -27.59
C GLN A 34 -10.78 7.68 -27.41
N GLN A 35 -12.10 7.54 -27.64
CA GLN A 35 -12.76 6.24 -27.59
C GLN A 35 -12.28 5.29 -28.70
N LYS A 36 -12.08 5.78 -29.93
CA LYS A 36 -11.54 4.97 -31.02
C LYS A 36 -10.09 4.53 -30.79
N ALA A 37 -9.26 5.42 -30.23
CA ALA A 37 -7.89 5.08 -29.83
C ALA A 37 -7.86 4.04 -28.71
N ALA A 38 -8.83 4.06 -27.79
CA ALA A 38 -8.99 3.07 -26.73
C ALA A 38 -9.55 1.72 -27.25
N GLU A 39 -10.38 1.72 -28.29
CA GLU A 39 -10.88 0.50 -28.93
C GLU A 39 -9.82 -0.18 -29.81
N GLU A 40 -8.97 0.58 -30.52
CA GLU A 40 -7.89 0.01 -31.34
C GLU A 40 -6.72 -0.57 -30.51
N GLN A 41 -6.61 -0.22 -29.23
CA GLN A 41 -5.66 -0.82 -28.29
C GLN A 41 -6.19 -2.07 -27.55
N ASN A 42 -7.47 -2.41 -27.71
CA ASN A 42 -8.11 -3.53 -27.02
C ASN A 42 -8.57 -4.63 -28.01
N LEU A 43 -7.61 -5.40 -28.52
CA LEU A 43 -7.87 -6.82 -28.86
C LEU A 43 -7.76 -7.65 -27.57
N PRO A 44 -8.58 -8.70 -27.40
CA PRO A 44 -8.92 -9.21 -26.08
C PRO A 44 -7.74 -9.96 -25.46
N VAL A 45 -7.20 -9.40 -24.38
CA VAL A 45 -6.48 -10.14 -23.35
C VAL A 45 -7.39 -10.18 -22.13
N GLU A 46 -7.48 -11.37 -21.54
CA GLU A 46 -8.31 -11.69 -20.38
C GLU A 46 -8.31 -10.60 -19.30
N GLN A 47 -9.52 -10.34 -18.79
CA GLN A 47 -9.80 -9.45 -17.67
C GLN A 47 -8.80 -9.64 -16.53
N THR A 48 -8.02 -8.61 -16.24
CA THR A 48 -7.22 -8.52 -15.01
C THR A 48 -7.62 -7.26 -14.24
N GLU A 49 -8.30 -7.49 -13.12
CA GLU A 49 -8.28 -6.73 -11.86
C GLU A 49 -7.99 -5.21 -11.91
N GLU A 50 -9.00 -4.42 -12.31
CA GLU A 50 -9.10 -3.02 -11.87
C GLU A 50 -9.57 -2.99 -10.41
N GLY A 51 -8.62 -3.16 -9.48
CA GLY A 51 -8.87 -3.03 -8.05
C GLY A 51 -7.61 -2.88 -7.20
N SER A 52 -6.43 -3.29 -7.69
CA SER A 52 -5.22 -3.38 -6.87
C SER A 52 -4.11 -2.36 -7.18
N GLY A 53 -4.28 -1.46 -8.16
CA GLY A 53 -3.24 -0.48 -8.50
C GLY A 53 -1.90 -1.09 -8.94
N MET A 54 -1.88 -2.37 -9.33
CA MET A 54 -0.69 -3.10 -9.77
C MET A 54 -0.63 -3.08 -11.30
N VAL A 55 0.39 -2.43 -11.88
CA VAL A 55 0.69 -2.54 -13.31
C VAL A 55 1.91 -3.44 -13.47
N LEU A 56 1.72 -4.57 -14.16
CA LEU A 56 2.79 -5.48 -14.56
C LEU A 56 3.64 -4.83 -15.65
N GLU A 57 4.96 -4.73 -15.42
CA GLU A 57 5.90 -4.30 -16.43
C GLU A 57 6.57 -5.54 -17.06
N SER A 58 6.55 -5.64 -18.39
CA SER A 58 7.40 -6.58 -19.11
C SER A 58 8.84 -6.08 -19.02
N VAL A 59 9.71 -6.85 -18.37
CA VAL A 59 11.15 -6.58 -18.37
C VAL A 59 11.67 -6.89 -19.77
N GLU A 60 11.99 -5.86 -20.56
CA GLU A 60 12.75 -6.05 -21.79
C GLU A 60 14.14 -6.59 -21.41
N GLU A 61 14.47 -7.80 -21.85
CA GLU A 61 15.84 -8.32 -21.86
C GLU A 61 16.70 -7.39 -22.73
N GLN A 62 17.47 -6.49 -22.12
CA GLN A 62 18.50 -5.77 -22.86
C GLN A 62 19.70 -6.70 -23.09
N GLU A 63 19.89 -7.06 -24.36
CA GLU A 63 21.09 -7.72 -24.86
C GLU A 63 22.34 -6.95 -24.40
N LYS A 64 23.32 -7.70 -23.85
CA LYS A 64 24.66 -7.22 -23.55
C LYS A 64 25.26 -6.50 -24.77
N GLN A 65 25.42 -5.19 -24.70
CA GLN A 65 26.39 -4.48 -25.52
C GLN A 65 27.66 -4.24 -24.72
N GLU A 66 28.72 -4.97 -25.08
CA GLU A 66 30.08 -4.64 -24.72
C GLU A 66 30.53 -3.35 -25.44
N GLY A 67 31.19 -2.45 -24.69
CA GLY A 67 32.22 -1.58 -25.25
C GLY A 67 31.99 -0.08 -25.10
N GLY A 68 32.76 0.54 -24.20
CA GLY A 68 32.95 2.00 -24.17
C GLY A 68 33.86 2.44 -23.02
N ALA A 69 35.16 2.54 -23.30
CA ALA A 69 36.15 3.06 -22.35
C ALA A 69 35.92 4.55 -22.04
N GLY A 70 35.88 4.91 -20.76
CA GLY A 70 35.78 6.31 -20.31
C GLY A 70 36.21 6.50 -18.85
N ASP A 71 37.30 7.27 -18.68
CA ASP A 71 37.82 8.06 -17.54
C ASP A 71 38.18 7.37 -16.18
N PRO A 72 39.47 7.35 -15.77
CA PRO A 72 39.92 6.67 -14.54
C PRO A 72 39.89 7.56 -13.27
N ASN A 73 39.04 8.59 -13.19
CA ASN A 73 39.00 9.45 -12.00
C ASN A 73 37.60 10.03 -11.71
N SER A 74 36.72 9.20 -11.14
CA SER A 74 35.65 9.68 -10.26
C SER A 74 35.27 8.59 -9.26
N ASP A 75 35.44 8.95 -8.00
CA ASP A 75 34.87 8.44 -6.75
C ASP A 75 34.30 7.01 -6.68
N ALA A 76 34.87 6.24 -5.75
CA ALA A 76 34.35 5.03 -5.13
C ALA A 76 33.46 4.14 -6.03
N ASN A 77 34.07 3.07 -6.55
CA ASN A 77 33.44 1.98 -7.27
C ASN A 77 32.40 1.25 -6.37
N LEU A 78 31.26 1.90 -6.12
CA LEU A 78 30.14 1.38 -5.35
C LEU A 78 29.48 0.29 -6.19
N LYS A 79 29.83 -0.96 -5.90
CA LYS A 79 29.21 -2.09 -6.58
C LYS A 79 27.72 -2.13 -6.24
N SER A 80 26.89 -2.19 -7.28
CA SER A 80 25.45 -2.42 -7.13
C SER A 80 25.18 -3.66 -6.26
N VAL A 81 24.17 -3.54 -5.41
CA VAL A 81 23.62 -4.67 -4.63
C VAL A 81 22.61 -5.48 -5.44
N ASN A 82 22.16 -4.96 -6.59
CA ASN A 82 21.17 -5.58 -7.45
C ASN A 82 21.84 -6.26 -8.65
N PRO A 83 21.94 -7.60 -8.68
CA PRO A 83 22.64 -8.31 -9.77
C PRO A 83 21.94 -8.19 -11.12
N TYR A 84 20.66 -7.79 -11.13
CA TYR A 84 19.87 -7.62 -12.34
C TYR A 84 19.99 -6.21 -12.94
N PHE A 85 20.40 -5.22 -12.13
CA PHE A 85 20.61 -3.84 -12.55
C PHE A 85 21.95 -3.34 -11.98
N PRO A 86 23.07 -3.65 -12.65
CA PRO A 86 24.42 -3.30 -12.17
C PRO A 86 24.67 -1.79 -12.03
N GLU A 87 23.86 -0.97 -12.71
CA GLU A 87 23.91 0.48 -12.67
C GLU A 87 23.16 1.08 -11.46
N ASP A 88 22.35 0.30 -10.75
CA ASP A 88 21.67 0.77 -9.55
C ASP A 88 22.68 0.99 -8.43
N LEU A 89 22.68 2.20 -7.87
CA LEU A 89 23.52 2.53 -6.74
C LEU A 89 23.00 1.86 -5.47
N PRO A 90 23.89 1.39 -4.57
CA PRO A 90 23.48 1.00 -3.24
C PRO A 90 22.93 2.22 -2.49
N PHE A 91 22.02 1.97 -1.57
CA PHE A 91 21.48 3.03 -0.72
C PHE A 91 22.61 3.69 0.12
N PRO A 92 22.77 5.03 0.05
CA PRO A 92 23.96 5.68 0.58
C PRO A 92 23.81 5.93 2.08
N ILE A 93 24.25 4.98 2.89
CA ILE A 93 24.34 5.14 4.35
C ILE A 93 25.80 5.20 4.81
N GLU A 94 26.09 6.10 5.74
CA GLU A 94 27.41 6.22 6.35
C GLU A 94 27.52 5.43 7.66
N LYS A 95 26.40 5.29 8.37
CA LYS A 95 26.31 4.72 9.71
C LYS A 95 25.18 3.72 9.82
N THR A 96 25.37 2.69 10.64
CA THR A 96 24.37 1.66 10.94
C THR A 96 23.64 1.95 12.26
N GLU A 97 23.46 3.23 12.59
CA GLU A 97 22.81 3.71 13.81
C GLU A 97 22.00 4.98 13.51
N GLY A 98 21.03 5.29 14.38
CA GLY A 98 20.14 6.44 14.22
C GLY A 98 19.07 6.25 13.13
N VAL A 99 18.34 7.31 12.83
CA VAL A 99 17.22 7.28 11.88
C VAL A 99 17.74 7.31 10.44
N LEU A 100 17.25 6.39 9.59
CA LEU A 100 17.70 6.27 8.19
C LEU A 100 17.47 7.56 7.39
N GLY A 101 16.32 8.22 7.59
CA GLY A 101 15.96 9.47 6.93
C GLY A 101 16.91 10.64 7.25
N ASP A 102 17.66 10.60 8.35
CA ASP A 102 18.66 11.63 8.66
C ASP A 102 19.91 11.51 7.79
N GLN A 103 20.20 10.28 7.31
CA GLN A 103 21.32 10.00 6.41
C GLN A 103 20.90 10.11 4.94
N PHE A 104 19.70 9.64 4.60
CA PHE A 104 19.17 9.70 3.25
C PHE A 104 17.68 10.10 3.25
N PRO A 105 17.39 11.42 3.19
CA PRO A 105 16.04 11.96 3.37
C PRO A 105 15.19 11.82 2.10
N LEU A 106 14.83 10.59 1.72
CA LEU A 106 13.98 10.30 0.56
C LEU A 106 12.65 11.09 0.58
N ASP A 107 12.12 11.37 1.78
CA ASP A 107 10.89 12.13 1.99
C ASP A 107 10.99 13.59 1.55
N LYS A 108 12.22 14.12 1.43
CA LYS A 108 12.51 15.48 0.95
C LYS A 108 12.99 15.49 -0.50
N MET A 109 13.18 14.31 -1.11
CA MET A 109 13.66 14.16 -2.49
C MET A 109 12.49 14.01 -3.47
N SER A 110 12.75 14.34 -4.73
CA SER A 110 11.79 14.15 -5.82
C SER A 110 11.79 12.68 -6.28
N VAL A 111 11.06 11.83 -5.54
CA VAL A 111 10.87 10.42 -5.92
C VAL A 111 9.96 10.36 -7.15
N LYS A 112 10.53 10.10 -8.33
CA LYS A 112 9.79 10.02 -9.59
C LYS A 112 9.06 8.68 -9.74
N ARG A 113 9.72 7.59 -9.32
CA ARG A 113 9.17 6.24 -9.42
C ARG A 113 9.72 5.34 -8.32
N ILE A 114 8.87 4.45 -7.80
CA ILE A 114 9.28 3.31 -6.98
C ILE A 114 8.86 2.04 -7.69
N SER A 115 9.80 1.12 -7.87
CA SER A 115 9.56 -0.18 -8.47
C SER A 115 10.03 -1.28 -7.52
N ILE A 116 9.27 -2.36 -7.44
CA ILE A 116 9.63 -3.55 -6.66
C ILE A 116 9.98 -4.65 -7.65
N MET A 117 11.21 -5.14 -7.56
CA MET A 117 11.70 -6.24 -8.38
C MET A 117 11.74 -7.50 -7.55
N VAL A 118 11.15 -8.57 -8.08
CA VAL A 118 11.16 -9.89 -7.46
C VAL A 118 11.90 -10.84 -8.38
N SER A 119 12.98 -11.43 -7.89
CA SER A 119 13.58 -12.58 -8.56
C SER A 119 12.71 -13.81 -8.38
N LEU A 120 12.29 -14.40 -9.49
CA LEU A 120 11.53 -15.64 -9.56
C LEU A 120 12.34 -16.67 -10.35
N ASP A 121 12.01 -17.95 -10.23
CA ASP A 121 12.68 -19.04 -10.95
C ASP A 121 12.68 -18.87 -12.48
N ASN A 122 11.74 -18.06 -13.01
CA ASN A 122 11.55 -17.79 -14.44
C ASN A 122 11.99 -16.38 -14.89
N GLY A 123 12.75 -15.66 -14.06
CA GLY A 123 13.26 -14.32 -14.37
C GLY A 123 12.88 -13.29 -13.33
N VAL A 124 13.06 -12.01 -13.67
CA VAL A 124 12.74 -10.90 -12.77
C VAL A 124 11.38 -10.33 -13.13
N ARG A 125 10.49 -10.22 -12.13
CA ARG A 125 9.22 -9.51 -12.28
C ARG A 125 9.30 -8.13 -11.63
N GLY A 126 8.94 -7.10 -12.37
CA GLY A 126 8.84 -5.73 -11.87
C GLY A 126 7.39 -5.33 -11.59
N TYR A 127 7.18 -4.67 -10.45
CA TYR A 127 5.93 -4.05 -10.06
C TYR A 127 6.15 -2.55 -9.92
N THR A 128 5.35 -1.74 -10.61
CA THR A 128 5.33 -0.29 -10.34
C THR A 128 4.38 -0.01 -9.19
N VAL A 129 4.87 0.72 -8.19
CA VAL A 129 4.06 1.14 -7.05
C VAL A 129 3.22 2.35 -7.47
N SER A 130 1.97 2.44 -7.02
CA SER A 130 1.14 3.61 -7.30
C SER A 130 1.70 4.87 -6.60
N PRO A 131 1.59 6.07 -7.20
CA PRO A 131 2.07 7.31 -6.58
C PRO A 131 1.53 7.55 -5.17
N GLN A 132 0.27 7.18 -4.92
CA GLN A 132 -0.37 7.27 -3.59
C GLN A 132 0.36 6.42 -2.54
N SER A 133 0.91 5.27 -2.96
CA SER A 133 1.63 4.35 -2.08
C SER A 133 3.10 4.74 -1.86
N TYR A 134 3.65 5.65 -2.67
CA TYR A 134 5.05 6.09 -2.52
C TYR A 134 5.32 6.67 -1.14
N ARG A 135 4.42 7.53 -0.65
CA ARG A 135 4.56 8.16 0.66
C ARG A 135 4.71 7.11 1.76
N THR A 136 3.90 6.06 1.73
CA THR A 136 3.90 5.00 2.74
C THR A 136 5.20 4.19 2.72
N LEU A 137 5.70 3.84 1.54
CA LEU A 137 6.98 3.12 1.41
C LEU A 137 8.17 3.99 1.82
N VAL A 138 8.20 5.25 1.36
CA VAL A 138 9.25 6.21 1.69
C VAL A 138 9.28 6.45 3.20
N GLN A 139 8.15 6.80 3.81
CA GLN A 139 8.07 7.00 5.26
C GLN A 139 8.41 5.73 6.04
N GLY A 140 7.95 4.58 5.57
CA GLY A 140 8.23 3.29 6.19
C GLY A 140 9.70 2.93 6.21
N LEU A 141 10.49 3.44 5.26
CA LEU A 141 11.93 3.27 5.17
C LEU A 141 12.68 4.38 5.91
N THR A 142 12.37 5.65 5.64
CA THR A 142 13.09 6.80 6.25
C THR A 142 12.89 6.88 7.76
N SER A 143 11.81 6.33 8.30
CA SER A 143 11.54 6.33 9.75
C SER A 143 12.22 5.17 10.50
N LEU A 144 12.98 4.31 9.82
CA LEU A 144 13.69 3.20 10.49
C LEU A 144 14.80 3.73 11.39
N ASN A 145 14.73 3.42 12.68
CA ASN A 145 15.86 3.60 13.59
C ASN A 145 16.78 2.39 13.47
N LEU A 146 17.93 2.56 12.82
CA LEU A 146 18.90 1.50 12.54
C LEU A 146 19.49 0.91 13.83
N SER A 147 19.53 1.67 14.94
CA SER A 147 20.01 1.15 16.22
C SER A 147 19.08 0.09 16.79
N THR A 148 17.77 0.33 16.71
CA THR A 148 16.73 -0.57 17.25
C THR A 148 16.36 -1.67 16.26
N ALA A 149 16.30 -1.34 14.97
CA ALA A 149 15.87 -2.25 13.91
C ALA A 149 16.89 -3.36 13.60
N LYS A 150 18.16 -3.19 14.01
CA LYS A 150 19.25 -4.11 13.70
C LYS A 150 18.99 -5.52 14.22
N THR A 151 19.35 -6.51 13.42
CA THR A 151 19.19 -7.92 13.76
C THR A 151 20.37 -8.77 13.29
N GLU A 152 20.62 -9.87 14.00
CA GLU A 152 21.65 -10.86 13.71
C GLU A 152 20.99 -12.07 13.03
N ILE A 153 20.62 -11.90 11.76
CA ILE A 153 20.07 -13.00 10.94
C ILE A 153 21.20 -13.66 10.17
N ASP A 154 21.19 -14.99 10.15
CA ASP A 154 22.13 -15.76 9.34
C ASP A 154 21.78 -15.61 7.85
N ALA A 155 22.61 -14.83 7.14
CA ALA A 155 22.47 -14.57 5.71
C ALA A 155 22.44 -15.83 4.84
N SER A 156 22.96 -16.96 5.33
CA SER A 156 23.03 -18.23 4.59
C SER A 156 21.67 -18.93 4.43
N ALA A 157 20.65 -18.52 5.18
CA ALA A 157 19.30 -19.10 5.13
C ALA A 157 18.29 -18.31 4.28
N LEU A 158 18.72 -17.23 3.62
CA LEU A 158 17.84 -16.24 3.01
C LEU A 158 17.65 -16.49 1.50
N ALA A 159 16.44 -16.93 1.10
CA ALA A 159 16.14 -17.38 -0.27
C ALA A 159 15.41 -16.36 -1.17
N SER A 160 14.88 -15.27 -0.61
CA SER A 160 14.08 -14.30 -1.39
C SER A 160 14.89 -13.05 -1.76
N ASP A 161 15.21 -12.93 -3.06
CA ASP A 161 15.86 -11.78 -3.68
C ASP A 161 14.82 -10.76 -4.16
N VAL A 162 14.35 -9.91 -3.24
CA VAL A 162 13.51 -8.75 -3.56
C VAL A 162 14.36 -7.49 -3.54
N TYR A 163 14.20 -6.63 -4.54
CA TYR A 163 14.88 -5.34 -4.62
C TYR A 163 13.87 -4.21 -4.74
N ILE A 164 13.99 -3.23 -3.85
CA ILE A 164 13.20 -2.00 -3.88
C ILE A 164 14.03 -0.95 -4.61
N ARG A 165 13.53 -0.48 -5.76
CA ARG A 165 14.21 0.48 -6.62
C ARG A 165 13.56 1.85 -6.49
N PHE A 166 14.38 2.86 -6.21
CA PHE A 166 13.99 4.26 -6.14
C PHE A 166 14.60 5.00 -7.31
N ASN A 167 13.74 5.58 -8.17
CA ASN A 167 14.15 6.49 -9.22
C ASN A 167 14.10 7.93 -8.68
N LEU A 168 15.28 8.49 -8.43
CA LEU A 168 15.49 9.83 -7.93
C LEU A 168 16.15 10.65 -9.02
N ASP A 169 15.40 11.58 -9.63
CA ASP A 169 15.85 12.42 -10.73
C ASP A 169 16.54 11.70 -11.89
N ASN A 170 17.86 11.49 -11.79
CA ASN A 170 18.76 10.86 -12.77
C ASN A 170 19.53 9.65 -12.20
N GLN A 171 19.23 9.21 -10.97
CA GLN A 171 19.92 8.12 -10.30
C GLN A 171 18.91 7.08 -9.84
N MET A 172 19.33 5.82 -9.95
CA MET A 172 18.58 4.67 -9.46
C MET A 172 19.27 4.15 -8.21
N TYR A 173 18.51 3.99 -7.13
CA TYR A 173 18.99 3.37 -5.90
C TYR A 173 18.25 2.07 -5.65
N SER A 174 18.97 1.06 -5.18
CA SER A 174 18.41 -0.25 -4.83
C SER A 174 18.66 -0.62 -3.38
N ILE A 175 17.65 -1.19 -2.73
CA ILE A 175 17.78 -1.87 -1.43
C ILE A 175 17.34 -3.32 -1.59
N LYS A 176 18.18 -4.25 -1.12
CA LYS A 176 17.81 -5.66 -1.01
C LYS A 176 16.88 -5.83 0.20
N TYR A 177 15.80 -6.58 -0.01
CA TYR A 177 14.81 -6.91 1.00
C TYR A 177 14.58 -8.41 1.02
N ASN A 178 14.46 -8.97 2.22
CA ASN A 178 14.13 -10.36 2.44
C ASN A 178 12.70 -10.50 2.97
N LEU A 179 11.83 -11.18 2.21
CA LEU A 179 10.42 -11.38 2.56
C LEU A 179 10.25 -12.32 3.76
N ASP A 180 11.08 -13.34 3.87
CA ASP A 180 10.91 -14.38 4.89
C ASP A 180 11.21 -13.89 6.30
N THR A 181 12.13 -12.94 6.41
CA THR A 181 12.57 -12.37 7.69
C THR A 181 12.11 -10.94 7.91
N ASN A 182 11.47 -10.32 6.91
CA ASN A 182 11.08 -8.91 6.90
C ASN A 182 12.26 -7.97 7.21
N THR A 183 13.38 -8.13 6.50
CA THR A 183 14.57 -7.28 6.69
C THR A 183 15.03 -6.59 5.43
N VAL A 184 15.49 -5.35 5.57
CA VAL A 184 16.31 -4.65 4.56
C VAL A 184 17.78 -4.90 4.84
N GLU A 185 18.58 -5.04 3.77
CA GLU A 185 20.03 -5.11 3.85
C GLU A 185 20.63 -3.74 3.50
N LEU A 186 21.38 -3.16 4.44
CA LEU A 186 22.07 -1.88 4.28
C LEU A 186 23.51 -2.03 4.77
N ASN A 187 24.48 -1.75 3.89
CA ASN A 187 25.93 -1.88 4.17
C ASN A 187 26.31 -3.25 4.79
N GLY A 188 25.74 -4.33 4.26
CA GLY A 188 25.97 -5.71 4.73
C GLY A 188 25.37 -6.06 6.09
N GLN A 189 24.53 -5.20 6.66
CA GLN A 189 23.79 -5.46 7.90
C GLN A 189 22.28 -5.54 7.63
N TYR A 190 21.58 -6.28 8.50
CA TYR A 190 20.15 -6.53 8.38
C TYR A 190 19.36 -5.74 9.41
N PHE A 191 18.26 -5.15 8.97
CA PHE A 191 17.36 -4.35 9.80
C PHE A 191 15.92 -4.75 9.55
N TYR A 192 15.16 -5.02 10.61
CA TYR A 192 13.72 -5.27 10.49
C TYR A 192 13.03 -4.06 9.86
N ALA A 193 12.31 -4.31 8.77
CA ALA A 193 11.53 -3.29 8.11
C ALA A 193 10.28 -2.93 8.91
N SER A 194 9.73 -1.75 8.65
CA SER A 194 8.52 -1.28 9.32
C SER A 194 7.28 -2.08 8.89
N ARG A 195 6.23 -2.04 9.72
CA ARG A 195 4.96 -2.76 9.43
C ARG A 195 4.40 -2.43 8.05
N ASN A 196 4.42 -1.14 7.68
CA ASN A 196 3.88 -0.70 6.40
C ASN A 196 4.74 -1.22 5.24
N LEU A 197 6.07 -1.13 5.36
CA LEU A 197 6.97 -1.64 4.33
C LEU A 197 6.77 -3.15 4.11
N MET A 198 6.68 -3.91 5.21
CA MET A 198 6.39 -5.34 5.20
C MET A 198 5.06 -5.66 4.48
N SER A 199 3.95 -5.03 4.88
CA SER A 199 2.63 -5.35 4.33
C SER A 199 2.54 -5.04 2.83
N TYR A 200 3.14 -3.93 2.39
CA TYR A 200 3.16 -3.59 0.96
C TYR A 200 4.03 -4.56 0.16
N LEU A 201 5.22 -4.92 0.64
CA LEU A 201 6.07 -5.87 -0.08
C LEU A 201 5.40 -7.24 -0.18
N HIS A 202 4.67 -7.67 0.84
CA HIS A 202 3.86 -8.87 0.77
C HIS A 202 2.67 -8.75 -0.20
N LEU A 203 2.02 -7.59 -0.30
CA LEU A 203 0.97 -7.36 -1.30
C LEU A 203 1.50 -7.63 -2.71
N PHE A 204 2.67 -7.07 -3.06
CA PHE A 204 3.22 -7.24 -4.41
C PHE A 204 3.79 -8.64 -4.66
N CYS A 205 4.49 -9.21 -3.66
CA CYS A 205 5.26 -10.43 -3.86
C CYS A 205 4.51 -11.71 -3.49
N ARG A 206 3.56 -11.64 -2.54
CA ARG A 206 2.83 -12.77 -1.95
C ARG A 206 1.36 -12.39 -1.64
N PRO A 207 0.58 -11.90 -2.62
CA PRO A 207 -0.75 -11.32 -2.39
C PRO A 207 -1.73 -12.26 -1.68
N ASN A 208 -1.63 -13.57 -1.94
CA ASN A 208 -2.54 -14.58 -1.37
C ASN A 208 -2.23 -14.97 0.08
N THR A 209 -1.22 -14.36 0.72
CA THR A 209 -0.90 -14.58 2.13
C THR A 209 -1.69 -13.63 3.03
N LEU A 210 -1.85 -13.95 4.32
CA LEU A 210 -2.51 -13.03 5.27
C LEU A 210 -1.80 -11.67 5.38
N LEU A 211 -0.48 -11.61 5.17
CA LEU A 211 0.24 -10.34 5.06
C LEU A 211 -0.02 -9.59 3.76
N GLY A 212 -0.22 -10.30 2.65
CA GLY A 212 -0.64 -9.71 1.38
C GLY A 212 -2.01 -9.06 1.50
N MET A 213 -2.97 -9.76 2.12
CA MET A 213 -4.31 -9.24 2.46
C MET A 213 -4.25 -8.06 3.43
N LEU A 214 -3.34 -8.09 4.42
CA LEU A 214 -3.07 -6.92 5.26
C LEU A 214 -2.58 -5.74 4.42
N GLY A 215 -1.69 -5.98 3.45
CA GLY A 215 -1.21 -4.96 2.51
C GLY A 215 -2.33 -4.37 1.66
N GLU A 216 -3.22 -5.20 1.14
CA GLU A 216 -4.42 -4.76 0.39
C GLU A 216 -5.31 -3.86 1.26
N MET A 217 -5.65 -4.31 2.47
CA MET A 217 -6.42 -3.54 3.46
C MET A 217 -5.75 -2.19 3.78
N ARG A 218 -4.41 -2.16 3.89
CA ARG A 218 -3.65 -0.90 4.09
C ARG A 218 -3.67 -0.02 2.85
N GLY A 219 -3.69 -0.58 1.65
CA GLY A 219 -3.92 0.16 0.41
C GLY A 219 -5.29 0.85 0.38
N MET A 220 -6.33 0.21 0.94
CA MET A 220 -7.64 0.83 1.14
C MET A 220 -7.59 1.99 2.15
N ASP A 221 -6.85 1.81 3.26
CA ASP A 221 -6.63 2.89 4.25
C ASP A 221 -5.97 4.12 3.62
N VAL A 222 -4.92 3.93 2.81
CA VAL A 222 -4.19 5.04 2.17
C VAL A 222 -5.05 5.75 1.12
N SER A 223 -5.76 4.99 0.29
CA SER A 223 -6.68 5.57 -0.71
C SER A 223 -7.80 6.41 -0.06
N ALA A 224 -8.22 6.03 1.15
CA ALA A 224 -9.19 6.78 1.94
C ALA A 224 -8.64 8.10 2.51
N GLU A 225 -7.33 8.21 2.78
CA GLU A 225 -6.68 9.40 3.35
C GLU A 225 -6.55 10.56 2.34
N ASP A 226 -6.53 10.26 1.04
CA ASP A 226 -6.40 11.26 -0.04
C ASP A 226 -7.72 12.01 -0.35
N THR A 227 -8.84 11.59 0.24
CA THR A 227 -10.13 12.26 0.14
C THR A 227 -10.32 13.19 1.35
N PRO A 228 -10.92 14.40 1.21
CA PRO A 228 -11.22 15.25 2.36
C PRO A 228 -11.98 14.44 3.42
N ALA A 229 -11.35 14.22 4.58
CA ALA A 229 -11.87 13.30 5.57
C ALA A 229 -13.28 13.76 6.02
N PRO A 230 -14.34 12.98 5.75
CA PRO A 230 -15.64 13.25 6.34
C PRO A 230 -15.50 13.25 7.86
N GLN A 231 -16.25 14.13 8.52
CA GLN A 231 -16.22 14.22 9.96
C GLN A 231 -16.88 12.98 10.56
N GLU A 232 -16.22 12.36 11.53
CA GLU A 232 -16.78 11.25 12.30
C GLU A 232 -18.04 11.72 13.05
N ASP A 233 -19.13 10.97 12.92
CA ASP A 233 -20.37 11.23 13.63
C ASP A 233 -20.26 10.72 15.08
N GLY A 234 -19.86 11.63 15.96
CA GLY A 234 -19.77 11.37 17.40
C GLY A 234 -21.12 11.27 18.12
N SER A 235 -22.26 11.47 17.44
CA SER A 235 -23.58 11.25 18.03
C SER A 235 -23.98 9.77 18.03
N LEU A 236 -23.34 8.95 17.20
CA LEU A 236 -23.56 7.52 17.12
C LEU A 236 -22.78 6.80 18.23
N VAL A 237 -23.51 6.27 19.21
CA VAL A 237 -22.95 5.48 20.30
C VAL A 237 -23.38 4.03 20.15
N TYR A 238 -22.42 3.13 20.21
CA TYR A 238 -22.64 1.70 20.04
C TYR A 238 -22.30 0.92 21.30
N ASP A 239 -23.11 -0.10 21.61
CA ASP A 239 -22.77 -1.10 22.62
C ASP A 239 -21.59 -1.95 22.12
N GLN A 240 -20.51 -1.98 22.91
CA GLN A 240 -19.29 -2.73 22.58
C GLN A 240 -19.55 -4.23 22.42
N GLU A 241 -20.54 -4.78 23.12
CA GLU A 241 -20.85 -6.20 23.10
C GLU A 241 -21.25 -6.67 21.69
N ARG A 242 -21.87 -5.81 20.89
CA ARG A 242 -22.29 -6.11 19.51
C ARG A 242 -21.13 -6.41 18.57
N PHE A 243 -19.94 -5.88 18.88
CA PHE A 243 -18.75 -5.97 18.04
C PHE A 243 -17.74 -7.03 18.49
N LYS A 244 -18.08 -7.83 19.51
CA LYS A 244 -17.30 -9.01 19.86
C LYS A 244 -17.33 -9.99 18.71
N ILE A 245 -16.19 -10.56 18.37
CA ILE A 245 -16.07 -11.62 17.36
C ILE A 245 -15.85 -12.92 18.11
N GLN A 246 -16.74 -13.90 17.91
CA GLN A 246 -16.76 -15.14 18.70
C GLN A 246 -16.68 -14.88 20.22
N GLU A 247 -17.54 -13.99 20.72
CA GLU A 247 -17.63 -13.62 22.14
C GLU A 247 -16.36 -12.98 22.73
N LYS A 248 -15.45 -12.45 21.90
CA LYS A 248 -14.22 -11.78 22.34
C LYS A 248 -14.10 -10.38 21.78
N ASN A 249 -13.78 -9.43 22.64
CA ASN A 249 -13.31 -8.10 22.24
C ASN A 249 -11.80 -8.13 21.89
N PHE A 250 -11.25 -6.97 21.50
CA PHE A 250 -9.84 -6.85 21.13
C PHE A 250 -8.88 -7.37 22.21
N THR A 251 -9.10 -6.99 23.49
CA THR A 251 -8.21 -7.36 24.59
C THR A 251 -8.24 -8.86 24.86
N GLU A 252 -9.44 -9.46 24.79
CA GLU A 252 -9.63 -10.88 24.99
C GLU A 252 -9.02 -11.70 23.85
N TRP A 253 -9.20 -11.27 22.60
CA TRP A 253 -8.51 -11.86 21.45
C TRP A 253 -7.00 -11.73 21.56
N SER A 254 -6.48 -10.54 21.88
CA SER A 254 -5.03 -10.30 22.01
C SER A 254 -4.41 -11.22 23.07
N ARG A 255 -5.07 -11.38 24.21
CA ARG A 255 -4.67 -12.32 25.26
C ARG A 255 -4.71 -13.78 24.77
N TYR A 256 -5.81 -14.17 24.14
CA TYR A 256 -6.00 -15.53 23.61
C TYR A 256 -4.90 -15.88 22.62
N ILE A 257 -4.69 -15.04 21.60
CA ILE A 257 -3.69 -15.19 20.54
C ILE A 257 -2.28 -15.28 21.13
N SER A 258 -1.95 -14.43 22.11
CA SER A 258 -0.62 -14.44 22.72
C SER A 258 -0.33 -15.69 23.56
N SER A 259 -1.38 -16.39 24.00
CA SER A 259 -1.27 -17.59 24.86
C SER A 259 -1.50 -18.92 24.12
N SER A 260 -2.04 -18.87 22.90
CA SER A 260 -2.39 -20.07 22.13
C SER A 260 -1.22 -20.54 21.26
N ALA A 261 -0.96 -21.84 21.31
CA ALA A 261 0.07 -22.48 20.47
C ALA A 261 -0.32 -22.57 18.99
N ASP A 262 -1.60 -22.37 18.66
CA ASP A 262 -2.09 -22.42 17.28
C ASP A 262 -1.64 -21.20 16.46
N TYR A 263 -1.27 -20.10 17.13
CA TYR A 263 -0.82 -18.87 16.51
C TYR A 263 0.70 -18.83 16.45
N LYS A 264 1.23 -18.84 15.22
CA LYS A 264 2.67 -18.80 14.98
C LYS A 264 3.17 -17.36 14.99
N GLU A 265 4.30 -17.12 15.65
CA GLU A 265 5.09 -15.90 15.45
C GLU A 265 5.72 -15.97 14.06
N ALA A 266 5.09 -15.29 13.09
CA ALA A 266 5.43 -15.46 11.69
C ALA A 266 6.49 -14.44 11.25
N TYR A 267 6.38 -13.20 11.71
CA TYR A 267 7.24 -12.10 11.26
C TYR A 267 7.55 -11.13 12.40
N TYR A 268 8.75 -10.57 12.38
CA TYR A 268 9.15 -9.45 13.22
C TYR A 268 9.16 -8.17 12.39
N TYR A 269 8.83 -7.04 12.99
CA TYR A 269 8.86 -5.74 12.31
C TYR A 269 9.26 -4.63 13.27
N TYR A 270 9.86 -3.58 12.71
CA TYR A 270 10.16 -2.36 13.47
C TYR A 270 8.91 -1.47 13.58
N SER A 271 8.50 -1.17 14.81
CA SER A 271 7.39 -0.28 15.10
C SER A 271 7.88 1.14 15.30
N VAL A 272 7.60 2.00 14.31
CA VAL A 272 8.07 3.40 14.30
C VAL A 272 7.55 4.21 15.49
N GLY A 273 6.29 3.98 15.90
CA GLY A 273 5.63 4.82 16.91
C GLY A 273 6.14 4.63 18.33
N ASP A 274 6.70 3.46 18.65
CA ASP A 274 7.20 3.13 19.98
C ASP A 274 8.67 2.67 20.00
N ASP A 275 9.39 2.86 18.88
CA ASP A 275 10.80 2.50 18.69
C ASP A 275 11.13 1.11 19.25
N SER A 276 10.41 0.09 18.78
CA SER A 276 10.56 -1.27 19.28
C SER A 276 10.32 -2.33 18.21
N ILE A 277 10.88 -3.53 18.42
CA ILE A 277 10.57 -4.69 17.59
C ILE A 277 9.29 -5.34 18.08
N LYS A 278 8.36 -5.55 17.16
CA LYS A 278 7.09 -6.22 17.39
C LYS A 278 6.97 -7.44 16.50
N THR A 279 5.99 -8.28 16.81
CA THR A 279 5.77 -9.54 16.11
C THR A 279 4.36 -9.58 15.54
N VAL A 280 4.23 -10.18 14.36
CA VAL A 280 2.97 -10.59 13.76
C VAL A 280 2.72 -12.04 14.11
N ARG A 281 1.54 -12.32 14.66
CA ARG A 281 1.06 -13.68 14.91
C ARG A 281 -0.02 -14.06 13.91
N ILE A 282 0.06 -15.28 13.39
CA ILE A 282 -0.79 -15.73 12.30
C ILE A 282 -1.38 -17.12 12.60
N HIS A 283 -2.65 -17.30 12.25
CA HIS A 283 -3.31 -18.59 12.11
C HIS A 283 -3.91 -18.70 10.71
N GLU A 284 -3.16 -19.30 9.78
CA GLU A 284 -3.50 -19.37 8.34
C GLU A 284 -4.85 -20.07 8.09
N GLU A 285 -5.08 -21.23 8.72
CA GLU A 285 -6.32 -21.98 8.54
C GLU A 285 -7.55 -21.19 9.01
N ALA A 286 -7.42 -20.48 10.14
CA ALA A 286 -8.48 -19.63 10.67
C ALA A 286 -8.62 -18.30 9.92
N GLY A 287 -7.62 -17.88 9.14
CA GLY A 287 -7.64 -16.59 8.44
C GLY A 287 -7.49 -15.40 9.39
N ILE A 288 -6.68 -15.55 10.43
CA ILE A 288 -6.50 -14.54 11.48
C ILE A 288 -5.05 -14.09 11.52
N LEU A 289 -4.85 -12.78 11.43
CA LEU A 289 -3.56 -12.12 11.61
C LEU A 289 -3.66 -11.12 12.76
N SER A 290 -2.67 -11.10 13.64
CA SER A 290 -2.62 -10.20 14.78
C SER A 290 -1.29 -9.47 14.88
N THR A 291 -1.39 -8.16 15.10
CA THR A 291 -0.33 -7.27 15.57
C THR A 291 -0.74 -6.71 16.94
N PRO A 292 0.17 -6.06 17.69
CA PRO A 292 -0.16 -5.49 18.99
C PRO A 292 -1.35 -4.51 19.01
N SER A 293 -1.64 -3.83 17.89
CA SER A 293 -2.71 -2.83 17.78
C SER A 293 -3.92 -3.28 16.94
N THR A 294 -3.83 -4.43 16.27
CA THR A 294 -4.79 -4.80 15.21
C THR A 294 -4.94 -6.30 15.12
N ILE A 295 -6.18 -6.77 15.06
CA ILE A 295 -6.52 -8.15 14.71
C ILE A 295 -7.34 -8.10 13.43
N LEU A 296 -6.90 -8.82 12.41
CA LEU A 296 -7.50 -8.93 11.09
C LEU A 296 -8.12 -10.31 10.93
N PHE A 297 -9.36 -10.34 10.45
CA PHE A 297 -10.10 -11.54 10.11
C PHE A 297 -10.44 -11.51 8.61
N THR A 298 -10.13 -12.60 7.91
CA THR A 298 -10.26 -12.68 6.43
C THR A 298 -11.15 -13.82 5.95
N LYS A 299 -11.65 -14.67 6.86
CA LYS A 299 -12.49 -15.82 6.55
C LYS A 299 -13.87 -15.73 7.20
N ASN A 300 -14.85 -16.39 6.60
CA ASN A 300 -16.24 -16.43 7.07
C ASN A 300 -16.52 -17.45 8.19
N ASN A 301 -15.46 -18.00 8.79
CA ASN A 301 -15.52 -18.91 9.94
C ASN A 301 -15.64 -18.17 11.28
N VAL A 302 -15.63 -16.83 11.25
CA VAL A 302 -15.86 -15.97 12.41
C VAL A 302 -17.02 -15.02 12.11
N SER A 303 -17.75 -14.64 13.16
CA SER A 303 -18.80 -13.64 13.08
C SER A 303 -18.80 -12.75 14.32
N SER A 304 -19.30 -11.53 14.17
CA SER A 304 -19.65 -10.70 15.33
C SER A 304 -20.86 -11.28 16.08
N THR A 305 -21.15 -10.75 17.27
CA THR A 305 -22.36 -11.05 18.05
C THR A 305 -23.64 -10.79 17.25
N ASP A 306 -23.65 -9.73 16.43
CA ASP A 306 -24.77 -9.40 15.53
C ASP A 306 -24.76 -10.21 14.21
N GLY A 307 -23.86 -11.20 14.08
CA GLY A 307 -23.79 -12.08 12.93
C GLY A 307 -23.05 -11.51 11.72
N ILE A 308 -22.26 -10.44 11.89
CA ILE A 308 -21.47 -9.86 10.80
C ILE A 308 -20.31 -10.78 10.45
N SER A 309 -20.26 -11.25 9.20
CA SER A 309 -19.24 -12.18 8.71
C SER A 309 -18.73 -11.80 7.33
N ILE A 310 -17.51 -12.22 7.00
CA ILE A 310 -16.92 -12.06 5.67
C ILE A 310 -17.85 -12.62 4.59
N GLY A 311 -18.01 -11.89 3.49
CA GLY A 311 -18.87 -12.20 2.36
C GLY A 311 -20.24 -11.52 2.38
N MET A 312 -20.63 -10.85 3.47
CA MET A 312 -21.88 -10.08 3.52
C MET A 312 -21.81 -8.84 2.63
N SER A 313 -22.91 -8.51 1.96
CA SER A 313 -23.07 -7.26 1.22
C SER A 313 -23.18 -6.05 2.16
N GLU A 314 -22.88 -4.86 1.63
CA GLU A 314 -23.07 -3.59 2.37
C GLU A 314 -24.49 -3.44 2.92
N LYS A 315 -25.50 -3.87 2.15
CA LYS A 315 -26.91 -3.81 2.54
C LYS A 315 -27.23 -4.70 3.73
N GLU A 316 -26.68 -5.92 3.76
CA GLU A 316 -26.85 -6.85 4.88
C GLU A 316 -26.20 -6.29 6.13
N VAL A 317 -24.95 -5.82 6.03
CA VAL A 317 -24.22 -5.19 7.13
C VAL A 317 -25.00 -3.98 7.67
N HIS A 318 -25.45 -3.08 6.79
CA HIS A 318 -26.21 -1.90 7.20
C HIS A 318 -27.53 -2.26 7.89
N SER A 319 -28.19 -3.35 7.47
CA SER A 319 -29.43 -3.82 8.10
C SER A 319 -29.25 -4.33 9.53
N LEU A 320 -28.06 -4.85 9.84
CA LEU A 320 -27.71 -5.42 11.14
C LEU A 320 -27.07 -4.39 12.08
N LEU A 321 -26.10 -3.63 11.60
CA LEU A 321 -25.34 -2.67 12.41
C LEU A 321 -25.87 -1.24 12.36
N GLY A 322 -26.56 -0.85 11.28
CA GLY A 322 -26.85 0.56 10.99
C GLY A 322 -25.63 1.31 10.42
N SER A 323 -25.73 2.63 10.38
CA SER A 323 -24.75 3.52 9.74
C SER A 323 -23.46 3.66 10.56
N PRO A 324 -22.25 3.51 9.99
CA PRO A 324 -21.01 3.63 10.75
C PRO A 324 -20.78 5.06 11.29
N ASN A 325 -19.91 5.20 12.30
CA ASN A 325 -19.44 6.52 12.77
C ASN A 325 -18.71 7.27 11.64
N LEU A 326 -18.01 6.54 10.77
CA LEU A 326 -17.29 7.12 9.64
C LEU A 326 -17.24 6.14 8.47
N MET A 327 -17.53 6.64 7.27
CA MET A 327 -17.42 5.91 6.00
C MET A 327 -16.38 6.57 5.11
N LEU A 328 -15.34 5.83 4.76
CA LEU A 328 -14.22 6.28 3.92
C LEU A 328 -14.09 5.37 2.71
N GLY A 329 -14.78 5.71 1.62
CA GLY A 329 -14.90 4.82 0.46
C GLY A 329 -15.42 3.45 0.89
N ASN A 330 -14.60 2.42 0.67
CA ASN A 330 -14.96 1.03 1.01
C ASN A 330 -14.64 0.64 2.46
N LYS A 331 -14.27 1.58 3.33
CA LYS A 331 -14.00 1.33 4.75
C LYS A 331 -15.06 1.94 5.63
N TRP A 332 -15.69 1.13 6.47
CA TRP A 332 -16.64 1.58 7.49
C TRP A 332 -16.02 1.42 8.87
N ILE A 333 -16.18 2.44 9.70
CA ILE A 333 -15.58 2.53 11.04
C ILE A 333 -16.69 2.68 12.06
N TYR A 334 -16.77 1.72 12.98
CA TYR A 334 -17.61 1.79 14.17
C TYR A 334 -16.70 2.00 15.37
N THR A 335 -16.88 3.14 16.04
CA THR A 335 -16.08 3.54 17.19
C THR A 335 -16.82 3.15 18.46
N MET A 336 -16.13 2.39 19.30
CA MET A 336 -16.57 1.95 20.61
C MET A 336 -16.02 2.92 21.68
N GLU A 337 -16.53 2.83 22.92
CA GLU A 337 -15.88 3.50 24.05
C GLU A 337 -14.39 3.05 24.17
N ASP A 338 -13.55 3.89 24.79
CA ASP A 338 -12.10 3.68 24.92
C ASP A 338 -11.30 3.68 23.61
N ASN A 339 -11.77 4.40 22.57
CA ASN A 339 -11.09 4.55 21.26
C ASN A 339 -10.80 3.23 20.53
N ARG A 340 -11.50 2.14 20.90
CA ARG A 340 -11.46 0.89 20.16
C ARG A 340 -12.33 1.02 18.92
N ARG A 341 -11.92 0.37 17.83
CA ARG A 341 -12.69 0.41 16.58
C ARG A 341 -12.93 -0.98 16.04
N PHE A 342 -14.13 -1.16 15.50
CA PHE A 342 -14.55 -2.29 14.69
C PHE A 342 -14.65 -1.77 13.26
N ASN A 343 -13.70 -2.15 12.42
CA ASN A 343 -13.63 -1.66 11.05
C ASN A 343 -14.02 -2.76 10.07
N LEU A 344 -14.76 -2.37 9.04
CA LEU A 344 -15.20 -3.23 7.96
C LEU A 344 -14.61 -2.71 6.64
N TYR A 345 -14.08 -3.61 5.83
CA TYR A 345 -13.49 -3.28 4.54
C TYR A 345 -14.20 -4.07 3.44
N PHE A 346 -14.77 -3.36 2.49
CA PHE A 346 -15.51 -3.91 1.38
C PHE A 346 -14.64 -3.95 0.12
N ALA A 347 -14.79 -5.00 -0.68
CA ALA A 347 -14.30 -5.04 -2.05
C ALA A 347 -15.28 -5.83 -2.90
N GLU A 348 -15.53 -5.38 -4.13
CA GLU A 348 -16.51 -5.99 -5.03
C GLU A 348 -17.90 -6.13 -4.35
N GLU A 349 -18.34 -5.06 -3.70
CA GLU A 349 -19.64 -4.94 -3.00
C GLU A 349 -19.84 -5.87 -1.78
N ASN A 350 -18.81 -6.65 -1.41
CA ASN A 350 -18.89 -7.60 -0.31
C ASN A 350 -17.83 -7.33 0.76
N LEU A 351 -18.16 -7.65 2.01
CA LEU A 351 -17.26 -7.53 3.15
C LEU A 351 -16.10 -8.50 2.99
N ARG A 352 -14.88 -7.99 2.82
CA ARG A 352 -13.65 -8.78 2.67
C ARG A 352 -12.87 -8.91 3.96
N TYR A 353 -12.82 -7.84 4.76
CA TYR A 353 -12.02 -7.81 5.99
C TYR A 353 -12.80 -7.22 7.16
N ILE A 354 -12.65 -7.84 8.32
CA ILE A 354 -13.06 -7.27 9.60
C ILE A 354 -11.79 -7.03 10.42
N THR A 355 -11.68 -5.86 11.05
CA THR A 355 -10.62 -5.62 12.04
C THR A 355 -11.12 -5.13 13.37
N LEU A 356 -10.47 -5.61 14.43
CA LEU A 356 -10.52 -5.01 15.75
C LEU A 356 -9.23 -4.22 15.96
N THR A 357 -9.33 -2.95 16.30
CA THR A 357 -8.17 -2.11 16.59
C THR A 357 -8.26 -1.46 17.96
N SER A 358 -7.13 -1.39 18.64
CA SER A 358 -6.91 -0.53 19.80
C SER A 358 -5.90 0.53 19.41
N GLN A 359 -6.27 1.81 19.57
CA GLN A 359 -5.33 2.92 19.44
C GLN A 359 -4.57 3.14 20.74
#